data_AF-A0A955AVW0-F1
#
_entry.id   AF-A0A955AVW0-F1
#
_cell.length_a   1.000
_cell.length_b   1.000
_cell.length_c   1.000
_cell.angle_alpha   90.00
_cell.angle_beta   90.00
_cell.angle_gamma   90.00
#
_symmetry.space_group_name_H-M   'P 1'
#
loop_
_entity.id
_entity.type
_entity.pdbx_description
1 polymer ?
#
loop_
_entity_poly.entity_id
_entity_poly.type
_entity_poly.pdbx_seq_one_letter_code
_entity_poly.pdbx_strand_id
1 'polypeptide(L)'
;MAHESISRRTYIVVFAALMVLLTASAWVAQYSFGEWNLVVAVGISVAKTALIMLFFMHLIHASRLTRLIALGGLLWFGFLIILTFSDYGTRGWRSDALPEYHERAVDRATDRMSLPITR
;
A
#
# COMPACT_ATOMS: atom_id res chain seq x y z
N MET A 1 -20.15 19.73 35.38
CA MET A 1 -19.67 18.65 34.51
C MET A 1 -18.15 18.78 34.42
N ALA A 2 -17.42 18.02 35.23
CA ALA A 2 -15.96 18.11 35.29
C ALA A 2 -15.37 17.78 33.92
N HIS A 3 -14.77 18.76 33.25
CA HIS A 3 -14.01 18.55 32.04
C HIS A 3 -12.71 17.86 32.42
N GLU A 4 -12.68 16.53 32.32
CA GLU A 4 -11.45 15.76 32.37
C GLU A 4 -10.65 16.10 31.10
N SER A 5 -9.86 17.17 31.17
CA SER A 5 -8.99 17.57 30.06
C SER A 5 -7.92 16.50 29.90
N ILE A 6 -8.06 15.65 28.88
CA ILE A 6 -7.02 14.68 28.52
C ILE A 6 -5.69 15.43 28.46
N SER A 7 -4.72 14.94 29.22
CA SER A 7 -3.47 15.63 29.47
C SER A 7 -2.76 15.94 28.15
N ARG A 8 -2.58 17.24 27.85
CA ARG A 8 -1.79 17.73 26.70
C ARG A 8 -0.42 17.05 26.59
N ARG A 9 0.12 16.63 27.74
CA ARG A 9 1.39 15.90 27.85
C ARG A 9 1.38 14.59 27.05
N THR A 10 0.27 13.84 27.04
CA THR A 10 0.18 12.57 26.29
C THR A 10 0.33 12.80 24.80
N TYR A 11 -0.34 13.83 24.25
CA TYR A 11 -0.24 14.17 22.83
C TYR A 11 1.17 14.60 22.44
N ILE A 12 1.87 15.37 23.29
CA ILE A 12 3.24 15.80 23.02
C ILE A 12 4.22 14.61 23.05
N VAL A 13 4.06 13.68 24.00
CA VAL A 13 4.90 12.47 24.06
C VAL A 13 4.69 11.58 22.83
N VAL A 14 3.44 11.36 22.43
CA VAL A 14 3.13 10.55 21.24
C VAL A 14 3.62 11.25 19.97
N PHE A 15 3.50 12.58 19.88
CA PHE A 15 4.05 13.36 18.78
C PHE A 15 5.57 13.19 18.68
N ALA A 16 6.29 13.29 19.80
CA ALA A 16 7.74 13.06 19.82
C ALA A 16 8.09 11.63 19.37
N ALA A 17 7.36 10.62 19.83
CA ALA A 17 7.54 9.24 19.36
C ALA A 17 7.32 9.12 17.84
N LEU A 18 6.30 9.78 17.30
CA LEU A 18 6.02 9.78 15.86
C LEU A 18 7.10 10.52 15.04
N MET A 19 7.71 11.57 15.59
CA MET A 19 8.84 12.24 14.97
C MET A 19 10.06 11.31 14.90
N VAL A 20 10.32 10.52 15.95
CA VAL A 20 11.38 9.51 15.94
C VAL A 20 11.09 8.41 14.91
N LEU A 21 9.86 7.90 14.84
CA LEU A 21 9.50 6.91 13.83
C LEU A 21 9.59 7.47 12.40
N LEU A 22 9.24 8.75 12.22
CA LEU A 22 9.35 9.44 10.93
C LEU A 22 10.81 9.55 10.49
N THR A 23 11.70 10.02 11.37
CA THR A 23 13.12 10.14 11.03
C THR A 23 13.74 8.77 10.81
N ALA A 24 13.36 7.76 11.60
CA ALA A 24 13.79 6.38 11.37
C ALA A 24 13.34 5.86 10.00
N SER A 25 12.09 6.12 9.59
CA SER A 25 11.59 5.74 8.27
C SER A 25 12.35 6.43 7.14
N ALA A 26 12.61 7.73 7.27
CA ALA A 26 13.40 8.48 6.29
C ALA A 26 14.84 7.96 6.22
N TRP A 27 15.44 7.63 7.37
CA TRP A 27 16.79 7.05 7.43
C TRP A 27 16.83 5.68 6.76
N VAL A 28 15.87 4.81 7.06
CA VAL A 28 15.76 3.47 6.46
C VAL A 28 15.65 3.57 4.94
N ALA A 29 14.94 4.56 4.41
CA ALA A 29 14.83 4.76 2.97
C ALA A 29 16.17 5.06 2.27
N GLN A 30 17.16 5.61 2.99
CA GLN A 30 18.48 5.91 2.44
C GLN A 30 19.41 4.69 2.40
N TYR A 31 19.07 3.61 3.12
CA TYR A 31 19.88 2.40 3.20
C TYR A 31 19.18 1.23 2.53
N SER A 32 19.89 0.50 1.67
CA SER A 32 19.36 -0.74 1.09
C SER A 32 19.62 -1.92 2.03
N PHE A 33 18.60 -2.36 2.73
CA PHE A 33 18.63 -3.56 3.58
C PHE A 33 18.44 -4.87 2.79
N GLY A 34 18.59 -4.83 1.47
CA GLY A 34 18.33 -5.97 0.58
C GLY A 34 16.86 -6.42 0.68
N GLU A 35 16.64 -7.72 0.84
CA GLU A 35 15.31 -8.35 0.93
C GLU A 35 14.48 -7.87 2.12
N TRP A 36 15.13 -7.41 3.20
CA TRP A 36 14.45 -6.93 4.41
C TRP A 36 13.89 -5.51 4.29
N ASN A 37 14.22 -4.78 3.22
CA ASN A 37 13.82 -3.38 3.09
C ASN A 37 12.29 -3.22 3.16
N LEU A 38 11.55 -4.07 2.45
CA LEU A 38 10.08 -4.04 2.47
C LEU A 38 9.53 -4.30 3.88
N VAL A 39 10.04 -5.34 4.55
CA VAL A 39 9.57 -5.75 5.89
C VAL A 39 9.81 -4.64 6.90
N VAL A 40 11.01 -4.03 6.90
CA VAL A 40 11.36 -2.93 7.82
C VAL A 40 10.54 -1.67 7.50
N ALA A 41 10.43 -1.27 6.23
CA ALA A 41 9.69 -0.08 5.83
C ALA A 41 8.19 -0.20 6.18
N VAL A 42 7.57 -1.34 5.88
CA VAL A 42 6.17 -1.60 6.23
C VAL A 42 6.00 -1.72 7.74
N GLY A 43 6.91 -2.39 8.44
CA GLY A 43 6.86 -2.51 9.91
C GLY A 43 6.86 -1.16 10.62
N ILE A 44 7.73 -0.24 10.21
CA ILE A 44 7.77 1.13 10.76
C ILE A 44 6.48 1.90 10.42
N SER A 45 5.97 1.75 9.20
CA SER A 45 4.74 2.39 8.75
C SER A 45 3.51 1.93 9.57
N VAL A 46 3.40 0.62 9.83
CA VAL A 46 2.34 0.04 10.66
C VAL A 46 2.42 0.56 12.10
N ALA A 47 3.62 0.59 12.69
CA ALA A 47 3.82 1.13 14.04
C ALA A 47 3.39 2.60 14.13
N LYS A 48 3.78 3.42 13.14
CA LYS A 48 3.38 4.83 13.06
C LYS A 48 1.86 4.98 12.97
N THR A 49 1.22 4.19 12.12
CA THR A 49 -0.23 4.22 11.92
C THR A 49 -0.98 3.80 13.18
N ALA A 50 -0.50 2.78 13.90
CA ALA A 50 -1.09 2.34 15.16
C ALA A 50 -1.07 3.44 16.23
N LEU A 51 0.05 4.16 16.40
CA LEU A 51 0.14 5.28 17.33
C LEU A 51 -0.86 6.40 16.97
N ILE A 52 -0.98 6.74 15.69
CA ILE A 52 -1.91 7.77 15.21
C ILE A 52 -3.36 7.35 15.50
N MET A 53 -3.73 6.11 15.16
CA MET A 53 -5.09 5.61 15.38
C MET A 53 -5.44 5.58 16.88
N LEU A 54 -4.55 5.06 17.73
CA LEU A 54 -4.84 4.91 19.15
C LEU A 54 -4.99 6.26 19.87
N PHE A 55 -4.10 7.22 19.58
CA PHE A 55 -4.02 8.48 20.31
C PHE A 55 -4.66 9.65 19.57
N PHE A 56 -4.25 9.94 18.33
CA PHE A 56 -4.75 11.14 17.62
C PHE A 56 -6.17 10.97 17.10
N MET A 57 -6.54 9.78 16.64
CA MET A 57 -7.95 9.47 16.31
C MET A 57 -8.79 9.18 17.55
N HIS A 58 -8.23 9.36 18.75
CA HIS A 58 -8.89 9.13 20.04
C HIS A 58 -9.53 7.74 20.17
N LEU A 59 -9.02 6.73 19.45
CA LEU A 59 -9.65 5.41 19.43
C LEU A 59 -9.65 4.75 20.81
N ILE A 60 -8.64 5.05 21.64
CA ILE A 60 -8.57 4.61 23.04
C ILE A 60 -9.59 5.30 23.98
N HIS A 61 -10.21 6.40 23.57
CA HIS A 61 -11.29 7.06 24.33
C HIS A 61 -12.65 6.95 23.63
N ALA A 62 -12.66 6.47 22.39
CA ALA A 62 -13.86 6.34 21.60
C ALA A 62 -14.81 5.26 22.14
N SER A 63 -16.08 5.39 21.78
CA SER A 63 -17.12 4.41 22.11
C SER A 63 -16.78 3.01 21.60
N ARG A 64 -17.35 1.96 22.23
CA ARG A 64 -17.16 0.57 21.79
C ARG A 64 -17.58 0.36 20.33
N LEU A 65 -18.66 1.02 19.89
CA LEU A 65 -19.13 0.98 18.51
C LEU A 65 -18.10 1.57 17.54
N THR A 66 -17.52 2.73 17.87
CA THR A 66 -16.48 3.36 17.03
C THR A 66 -15.25 2.47 16.89
N ARG A 67 -14.82 1.81 17.97
CA ARG A 67 -13.71 0.86 17.93
C ARG A 67 -14.01 -0.34 17.05
N LEU A 68 -15.22 -0.90 17.16
CA LEU A 68 -15.64 -2.04 16.33
C LEU A 68 -15.68 -1.67 14.85
N ILE A 69 -16.21 -0.50 14.49
CA ILE A 69 -16.24 -0.04 13.10
C ILE A 69 -14.82 0.23 12.58
N ALA A 70 -13.95 0.85 13.38
CA ALA A 70 -12.56 1.09 12.97
C ALA A 70 -11.78 -0.21 12.72
N LEU A 71 -11.91 -1.19 13.63
CA LEU A 71 -11.31 -2.51 13.47
C LEU A 71 -11.93 -3.28 12.31
N GLY A 72 -13.25 -3.19 12.13
CA GLY A 72 -13.98 -3.78 11.01
C GLY A 72 -13.52 -3.19 9.67
N GLY A 73 -13.32 -1.88 9.58
CA GLY A 73 -12.77 -1.20 8.41
C GLY A 73 -11.33 -1.60 8.11
N LEU A 74 -10.49 -1.71 9.14
CA LEU A 74 -9.10 -2.16 8.97
C LEU A 74 -9.02 -3.63 8.51
N LEU A 75 -9.87 -4.50 9.07
CA LEU A 75 -10.00 -5.89 8.67
C LEU A 75 -10.53 -6.03 7.24
N TRP A 76 -11.57 -5.26 6.88
CA TRP A 76 -12.10 -5.25 5.53
C TRP A 76 -11.07 -4.75 4.51
N PHE A 77 -10.35 -3.68 4.83
CA PHE A 77 -9.23 -3.18 4.03
C PHE A 77 -8.14 -4.25 3.86
N GLY A 78 -7.79 -4.96 4.93
CA GLY A 78 -6.85 -6.08 4.87
C GLY A 78 -7.30 -7.19 3.93
N PHE A 79 -8.59 -7.55 3.96
CA PHE A 79 -9.15 -8.51 2.99
C PHE A 79 -9.03 -8.01 1.55
N LEU A 80 -9.37 -6.76 1.28
CA LEU A 80 -9.26 -6.18 -0.06
C LEU A 80 -7.82 -6.23 -0.59
N ILE A 81 -6.85 -5.91 0.26
CA ILE A 81 -5.42 -5.99 -0.08
C ILE A 81 -5.02 -7.42 -0.42
N ILE A 82 -5.33 -8.39 0.45
CA ILE A 82 -4.96 -9.80 0.26
C ILE A 82 -5.59 -10.36 -1.02
N LEU A 83 -6.89 -10.11 -1.24
CA LEU A 83 -7.59 -10.55 -2.44
C LEU A 83 -6.98 -9.94 -3.70
N THR A 84 -6.61 -8.65 -3.65
CA THR A 84 -5.93 -7.97 -4.76
C THR A 84 -4.60 -8.63 -5.09
N PHE A 85 -3.74 -8.84 -4.08
CA PHE A 85 -2.45 -9.51 -4.27
C PHE A 85 -2.62 -10.97 -4.73
N SER A 86 -3.63 -11.68 -4.23
CA SER A 86 -3.95 -13.04 -4.67
C SER A 86 -4.37 -13.08 -6.14
N ASP A 87 -5.16 -12.10 -6.59
CA ASP A 87 -5.55 -11.97 -8.00
C ASP A 87 -4.32 -11.73 -8.88
N TYR A 88 -3.47 -10.74 -8.52
CA TYR A 88 -2.22 -10.49 -9.25
C TYR A 88 -1.27 -11.69 -9.25
N GLY A 89 -1.17 -12.42 -8.14
CA GLY A 89 -0.30 -13.60 -8.02
C GLY A 89 -0.79 -14.80 -8.84
N THR A 90 -2.10 -14.91 -9.09
CA THR A 90 -2.70 -15.99 -9.89
C THR A 90 -2.77 -15.64 -11.38
N ARG A 91 -2.71 -14.35 -11.73
CA ARG A 91 -2.58 -13.91 -13.11
C ARG A 91 -1.23 -14.35 -13.66
N GLY A 92 -1.23 -15.46 -14.39
CA GLY A 92 -0.16 -15.77 -15.33
C GLY A 92 -0.06 -14.58 -16.28
N TRP A 93 1.04 -13.84 -16.20
CA TRP A 93 1.35 -12.80 -17.17
C TRP A 93 1.33 -13.47 -18.54
N ARG A 94 0.28 -13.21 -19.32
CA ARG A 94 0.07 -13.83 -20.62
C ARG A 94 1.07 -13.22 -21.62
N SER A 95 2.31 -13.62 -21.49
CA SER A 95 3.36 -13.53 -22.51
C SER A 95 2.99 -14.37 -23.74
N ASP A 96 2.02 -15.26 -23.58
CA ASP A 96 1.68 -16.34 -24.53
C ASP A 96 0.65 -15.91 -25.58
N ALA A 97 0.04 -14.72 -25.44
CA ALA A 97 -0.84 -14.19 -26.48
C ALA A 97 -0.06 -13.59 -27.66
N LEU A 98 1.26 -13.39 -27.52
CA LEU A 98 2.04 -12.56 -28.42
C LEU A 98 2.88 -13.27 -29.51
N PRO A 99 2.98 -14.62 -29.66
CA PRO A 99 3.62 -15.15 -30.86
C PRO A 99 2.80 -14.79 -32.12
N GLU A 100 1.48 -14.88 -31.98
CA GLU A 100 0.55 -14.71 -33.08
C GLU A 100 0.36 -13.24 -33.51
N TYR A 101 0.46 -12.26 -32.61
CA TYR A 101 0.36 -10.85 -33.00
C TYR A 101 1.58 -10.38 -33.78
N HIS A 102 2.79 -10.85 -33.46
CA HIS A 102 3.99 -10.49 -34.20
C HIS A 102 4.00 -11.15 -35.58
N GLU A 103 3.63 -12.42 -35.68
CA GLU A 103 3.52 -13.12 -36.96
C GLU A 103 2.40 -12.54 -37.83
N ARG A 104 1.19 -12.34 -37.30
CA ARG A 104 0.07 -11.73 -38.05
C ARG A 104 0.28 -10.26 -38.39
N ALA A 105 1.13 -9.54 -37.67
CA ALA A 105 1.51 -8.17 -38.00
C ALA A 105 2.59 -8.13 -39.09
N VAL A 106 3.57 -9.02 -39.02
CA VAL A 106 4.63 -9.16 -40.04
C VAL A 106 4.05 -9.71 -41.34
N ASP A 107 3.19 -10.72 -41.27
CA ASP A 107 2.51 -11.28 -42.45
C ASP A 107 1.60 -10.24 -43.10
N ARG A 108 0.84 -9.47 -42.31
CA ARG A 108 0.03 -8.36 -42.87
C ARG A 108 0.88 -7.23 -43.43
N ALA A 109 2.03 -6.92 -42.85
CA ALA A 109 2.94 -5.91 -43.37
C ALA A 109 3.60 -6.38 -44.68
N THR A 110 3.98 -7.65 -44.73
CA THR A 110 4.56 -8.31 -45.90
C THR A 110 3.53 -8.40 -47.04
N ASP A 111 2.30 -8.80 -46.72
CA ASP A 111 1.16 -8.83 -47.65
C ASP A 111 0.86 -7.42 -48.19
N ARG A 112 0.79 -6.40 -47.32
CA ARG A 112 0.62 -5.01 -47.75
C ARG A 112 1.76 -4.47 -48.61
N MET A 113 2.99 -4.92 -48.39
CA MET A 113 4.15 -4.51 -49.19
C MET A 113 4.22 -5.23 -50.53
N SER A 114 3.58 -6.40 -50.64
CA SER A 114 3.44 -7.14 -51.90
C SER A 114 2.35 -6.59 -52.81
N LEU A 115 1.47 -5.72 -52.28
CA LEU A 115 0.51 -5.00 -53.11
C LEU A 115 1.27 -4.10 -54.08
N PRO A 116 0.99 -4.18 -55.39
CA PRO A 116 1.60 -3.28 -56.34
C PRO A 116 1.23 -1.86 -55.93
N ILE A 117 2.25 -1.02 -55.70
CA ILE A 117 2.11 0.43 -55.53
C ILE A 117 1.65 0.96 -56.90
N THR A 118 0.37 0.77 -57.21
CA THR A 118 -0.26 1.40 -58.36
C THR A 118 -0.35 2.89 -58.03
N ARG A 119 0.22 3.67 -58.94
CA ARG A 119 0.36 5.13 -58.90
C ARG A 119 -0.97 5.83 -59.14
#